data_AF-A0A8T3VQA3-F1
#
_entry.id   AF-A0A8T3VQA3-F1
#
_cell.length_a   1.000
_cell.length_b   1.000
_cell.length_c   1.000
_cell.angle_alpha   90.00
_cell.angle_beta   90.00
_cell.angle_gamma   90.00
#
_symmetry.space_group_name_H-M   'P 1'
#
loop_
_entity.id
_entity.type
_entity.pdbx_description
1 polymer ?
#
loop_
_entity_poly.entity_id
_entity_poly.type
_entity_poly.pdbx_seq_one_letter_code
_entity_poly.pdbx_strand_id
1 'polypeptide(L)'
;MVYDVKALLNHINRIRNEIGHEEVNIDIKEVLYDRDTNEMWIITNDRPDKSAIIGKGGWVVGRLREELEIASIHVESYSDFLQKEYRMNLSLNKLNSFVKENKEKLDYGSFIALNNLIDILKIKLDNLYSFDFYKYFKDLDESPYGYFEAEKPAAIVALSGGTDSSFSLILAKKLGFNPIAITVDPGTIVLPKQFKHNIDKLASELDVPHQYIQVDYSDLIEESFTGR
;
A
#
# COMPACT_ATOMS: atom_id res chain seq x y z
N MET A 1 -9.34 4.89 -22.83
CA MET A 1 -8.84 5.12 -24.20
C MET A 1 -7.98 3.91 -24.52
N VAL A 2 -8.25 3.15 -25.58
CA VAL A 2 -7.41 1.99 -25.90
C VAL A 2 -6.13 2.53 -26.53
N TYR A 3 -5.02 2.47 -25.81
CA TYR A 3 -3.71 2.82 -26.38
C TYR A 3 -3.31 1.75 -27.40
N ASP A 4 -2.89 2.17 -28.59
CA ASP A 4 -2.32 1.26 -29.57
C ASP A 4 -0.95 0.79 -29.06
N VAL A 5 -0.91 -0.47 -28.62
CA VAL A 5 0.29 -1.13 -28.10
C VAL A 5 1.44 -1.05 -29.11
N LYS A 6 1.14 -1.14 -30.41
CA LYS A 6 2.18 -1.06 -31.45
C LYS A 6 2.79 0.33 -31.55
N ALA A 7 1.96 1.37 -31.46
CA ALA A 7 2.43 2.76 -31.44
C ALA A 7 3.29 3.02 -30.20
N LEU A 8 2.86 2.54 -29.03
CA LEU A 8 3.59 2.65 -27.77
C LEU A 8 4.97 1.96 -27.85
N LEU A 9 5.02 0.74 -28.39
CA LEU A 9 6.27 -0.01 -28.60
C LEU A 9 7.24 0.72 -29.53
N ASN A 10 6.75 1.27 -30.63
CA ASN A 10 7.57 2.06 -31.54
C ASN A 10 8.13 3.31 -30.86
N HIS A 11 7.33 3.96 -30.02
CA HIS A 11 7.76 5.13 -29.25
C HIS A 11 8.85 4.75 -28.23
N ILE A 12 8.65 3.66 -27.49
CA ILE A 12 9.63 3.12 -26.54
C ILE A 12 10.95 2.79 -27.26
N ASN A 13 10.90 2.06 -28.37
CA ASN A 13 12.11 1.68 -29.11
C ASN A 13 12.81 2.88 -29.75
N ARG A 14 12.07 3.90 -30.21
CA ARG A 14 12.66 5.17 -30.64
C ARG A 14 13.45 5.83 -29.50
N ILE A 15 12.84 5.96 -28.32
CA ILE A 15 13.52 6.56 -27.15
C ILE A 15 14.76 5.75 -26.79
N ARG A 16 14.68 4.41 -26.78
CA ARG A 16 15.82 3.52 -26.51
C ARG A 16 16.99 3.75 -27.48
N ASN A 17 16.71 3.82 -28.78
CA ASN A 17 17.71 4.10 -29.80
C ASN A 17 18.38 5.45 -29.59
N GLU A 18 17.60 6.50 -29.28
CA GLU A 18 18.11 7.85 -29.06
C GLU A 18 19.06 7.95 -27.86
N ILE A 19 18.92 7.08 -26.86
CA ILE A 19 19.81 7.01 -25.69
C ILE A 19 20.92 5.94 -25.84
N GLY A 20 21.08 5.39 -27.04
CA GLY A 20 22.15 4.42 -27.37
C GLY A 20 21.89 2.99 -26.92
N HIS A 21 20.64 2.62 -26.66
CA HIS A 21 20.23 1.24 -26.40
C HIS A 21 19.66 0.58 -27.65
N GLU A 22 19.86 -0.73 -27.77
CA GLU A 22 19.29 -1.52 -28.87
C GLU A 22 17.76 -1.62 -28.75
N GLU A 23 17.12 -1.71 -29.91
CA GLU A 23 15.72 -2.11 -30.01
C GLU A 23 15.51 -3.50 -29.41
N VAL A 24 14.36 -3.65 -28.77
CA VAL A 24 13.95 -4.93 -28.21
C VAL A 24 12.50 -5.18 -28.58
N ASN A 25 12.19 -6.45 -28.82
CA ASN A 25 10.83 -6.90 -28.89
C ASN A 25 10.31 -7.05 -27.46
N ILE A 26 9.39 -6.17 -27.06
CA ILE A 26 8.83 -6.12 -25.72
C ILE A 26 7.39 -6.63 -25.79
N ASP A 27 7.06 -7.63 -24.99
CA ASP A 27 5.70 -8.15 -24.92
C ASP A 27 4.88 -7.40 -23.88
N ILE A 28 4.11 -6.41 -24.35
CA ILE A 28 3.12 -5.70 -23.54
C ILE A 28 1.83 -6.51 -23.53
N LYS A 29 1.42 -6.94 -22.34
CA LYS A 29 0.19 -7.69 -22.12
C LYS A 29 -1.03 -6.79 -22.13
N GLU A 30 -0.95 -5.66 -21.44
CA GLU A 30 -2.08 -4.75 -21.25
C GLU A 30 -1.59 -3.33 -20.96
N VAL A 31 -2.37 -2.34 -21.38
CA VAL A 31 -2.14 -0.93 -21.06
C VAL A 31 -3.43 -0.34 -20.51
N LEU A 32 -3.36 0.19 -19.29
CA LEU A 32 -4.46 0.88 -18.64
C LEU A 32 -4.13 2.36 -18.55
N TYR A 33 -5.12 3.21 -18.76
CA TYR A 33 -4.95 4.66 -18.64
C TYR A 33 -6.13 5.25 -17.90
N ASP A 34 -5.83 5.85 -16.75
CA ASP A 34 -6.77 6.61 -15.94
C ASP A 34 -6.74 8.07 -16.38
N ARG A 35 -7.90 8.56 -16.85
CA ARG A 35 -8.04 9.94 -17.33
C ARG A 35 -8.16 10.94 -16.20
N ASP A 36 -8.67 10.52 -15.05
CA ASP A 36 -8.93 11.41 -13.92
C ASP A 36 -7.62 11.76 -13.22
N THR A 37 -6.72 10.78 -13.06
CA THR A 37 -5.39 10.99 -12.48
C THR A 37 -4.32 11.29 -13.53
N ASN A 38 -4.62 11.11 -14.82
CA ASN A 38 -3.66 11.17 -15.93
C ASN A 38 -2.47 10.22 -15.71
N GLU A 39 -2.78 8.98 -15.33
CA GLU A 39 -1.79 7.93 -15.03
C GLU A 39 -1.95 6.74 -15.98
N MET A 40 -0.82 6.16 -16.38
CA MET A 40 -0.79 4.99 -17.27
C MET A 40 -0.10 3.81 -16.58
N TRP A 41 -0.69 2.62 -16.70
CA TRP A 41 -0.06 1.36 -16.33
C TRP A 41 0.28 0.57 -17.59
N ILE A 42 1.54 0.19 -17.73
CA ILE A 42 2.02 -0.70 -18.78
C ILE A 42 2.36 -2.04 -18.12
N ILE A 43 1.55 -3.05 -18.42
CA ILE A 43 1.68 -4.40 -17.87
C ILE A 43 2.42 -5.24 -18.90
N THR A 44 3.65 -5.64 -18.57
CA THR A 44 4.47 -6.51 -19.41
C THR A 44 4.26 -7.98 -19.08
N ASN A 45 4.68 -8.88 -19.96
CA ASN A 45 4.59 -10.31 -19.66
C ASN A 45 5.54 -10.72 -18.53
N ASP A 46 6.79 -10.24 -18.56
CA ASP A 46 7.81 -10.57 -17.56
C ASP A 46 8.67 -9.37 -17.10
N ARG A 47 9.66 -9.65 -16.24
CA ARG A 47 10.56 -8.64 -15.67
C ARG A 47 11.59 -8.09 -16.67
N PRO A 48 12.20 -8.92 -17.55
CA PRO A 48 12.99 -8.41 -18.68
C PRO A 48 12.25 -7.35 -19.50
N ASP A 49 11.01 -7.60 -19.90
CA ASP A 49 10.19 -6.63 -20.64
C ASP A 49 9.96 -5.34 -19.84
N LYS A 50 9.56 -5.47 -18.57
CA LYS A 50 9.41 -4.32 -17.65
C LYS A 50 10.69 -3.49 -17.59
N SER A 51 11.83 -4.14 -17.46
CA SER A 51 13.14 -3.49 -17.39
C SER A 51 13.51 -2.79 -18.70
N ALA A 52 13.11 -3.35 -19.84
CA ALA A 52 13.32 -2.74 -21.14
C ALA A 52 12.52 -1.44 -21.33
N ILE A 53 11.27 -1.39 -20.83
CA ILE A 53 10.42 -0.19 -20.85
C ILE A 53 10.92 0.86 -19.85
N ILE A 54 11.32 0.46 -18.64
CA ILE A 54 11.89 1.38 -17.65
C ILE A 54 13.19 2.00 -18.18
N GLY A 55 14.04 1.17 -18.78
CA GLY A 55 15.35 1.57 -19.28
C GLY A 55 16.36 1.84 -18.17
N LYS A 56 17.61 2.10 -18.54
CA LYS A 56 18.70 2.32 -17.58
C LYS A 56 18.40 3.54 -16.71
N GLY A 57 18.28 3.32 -15.39
CA GLY A 57 17.98 4.39 -14.44
C GLY A 57 16.61 5.05 -14.62
N GLY A 58 15.66 4.39 -15.29
CA GLY A 58 14.32 4.95 -15.53
C GLY A 58 14.24 5.94 -16.69
N TRP A 59 15.29 6.09 -17.50
CA TRP A 59 15.34 7.09 -18.57
C TRP A 59 14.26 6.91 -19.64
N VAL A 60 13.99 5.67 -20.05
CA VAL A 60 13.06 5.41 -21.15
C VAL A 60 11.64 5.76 -20.72
N VAL A 61 11.21 5.25 -19.56
CA VAL A 61 9.87 5.56 -19.03
C VAL A 61 9.73 7.04 -18.64
N GLY A 62 10.79 7.67 -18.12
CA GLY A 62 10.78 9.09 -17.77
C GLY A 62 10.58 9.98 -18.99
N ARG A 63 11.30 9.71 -20.08
CA ARG A 63 11.15 10.45 -21.34
C ARG A 63 9.84 10.14 -22.05
N LEU A 64 9.38 8.89 -22.00
CA LEU A 64 8.07 8.50 -22.53
C LEU A 64 6.95 9.26 -21.82
N ARG A 65 7.02 9.38 -20.50
CA ARG A 65 6.07 10.16 -19.69
C ARG A 65 6.03 11.62 -20.11
N GLU A 66 7.20 12.24 -20.30
CA GLU A 66 7.32 13.64 -20.75
C GLU A 66 6.75 13.85 -22.15
N GLU A 67 7.12 12.98 -23.11
CA GLU A 67 6.68 13.11 -24.50
C GLU A 67 5.19 12.78 -24.71
N LEU A 68 4.58 11.99 -23.81
CA LEU A 68 3.13 11.73 -23.80
C LEU A 68 2.34 12.71 -22.93
N GLU A 69 3.00 13.61 -22.20
CA GLU A 69 2.38 14.57 -21.26
C GLU A 69 1.50 13.88 -20.19
N ILE A 70 1.94 12.71 -19.72
CA ILE A 70 1.25 11.90 -18.69
C ILE A 70 1.82 12.23 -17.31
N ALA A 71 1.00 12.27 -16.26
CA ALA A 71 1.45 12.62 -14.91
C ALA A 71 2.42 11.56 -14.35
N SER A 72 2.05 10.28 -14.49
CA SER A 72 2.82 9.12 -14.05
C SER A 72 2.68 7.93 -15.01
N ILE A 73 3.76 7.18 -15.22
CA ILE A 73 3.74 5.87 -15.90
C ILE A 73 4.25 4.81 -14.94
N HIS A 74 3.41 3.82 -14.67
CA HIS A 74 3.71 2.65 -13.86
C HIS A 74 4.00 1.47 -14.79
N VAL A 75 5.17 0.85 -14.65
CA VAL A 75 5.53 -0.33 -15.44
C VAL A 75 5.61 -1.52 -14.50
N GLU A 76 4.80 -2.54 -14.76
CA GLU A 76 4.69 -3.70 -13.89
C GLU A 76 4.70 -4.99 -14.70
N SER A 77 5.26 -6.08 -14.14
CA SER A 77 5.27 -7.37 -14.82
C SER A 77 4.09 -8.22 -14.38
N TYR A 78 3.50 -8.96 -15.33
CA TYR A 78 2.40 -9.89 -15.05
C TYR A 78 2.78 -10.92 -13.98
N SER A 79 4.04 -11.35 -13.95
CA SER A 79 4.57 -12.23 -12.91
C SER A 79 4.54 -11.63 -11.50
N ASP A 80 4.77 -10.32 -11.34
CA ASP A 80 4.68 -9.64 -10.04
C ASP A 80 3.22 -9.59 -9.57
N PHE A 81 2.28 -9.40 -10.50
CA PHE A 81 0.84 -9.42 -10.22
C PHE A 81 0.34 -10.79 -9.78
N LEU A 82 0.73 -11.87 -10.47
CA LEU A 82 0.35 -13.22 -10.08
C LEU A 82 0.79 -13.54 -8.64
N GLN A 83 1.98 -13.08 -8.23
CA GLN A 83 2.45 -13.26 -6.85
C GLN A 83 1.62 -12.42 -5.86
N LYS A 84 1.28 -11.18 -6.22
CA LYS A 84 0.45 -10.29 -5.39
C LYS A 84 -0.96 -10.87 -5.22
N GLU A 85 -1.60 -11.26 -6.30
CA GLU A 85 -2.90 -11.92 -6.32
C GLU A 85 -2.89 -13.20 -5.48
N TYR A 86 -1.89 -14.07 -5.67
CA TYR A 86 -1.77 -15.31 -4.90
C TYR A 86 -1.66 -15.03 -3.39
N ARG A 87 -0.77 -14.13 -2.97
CA ARG A 87 -0.60 -13.77 -1.56
C ARG A 87 -1.88 -13.16 -0.97
N MET A 88 -2.55 -12.29 -1.70
CA MET A 88 -3.79 -11.67 -1.27
C MET A 88 -4.94 -12.70 -1.15
N ASN A 89 -5.03 -13.65 -2.06
CA ASN A 89 -5.97 -14.76 -1.96
C ASN A 89 -5.69 -15.65 -0.73
N LEU A 90 -4.43 -15.94 -0.41
CA LEU A 90 -4.07 -16.64 0.82
C LEU A 90 -4.53 -15.87 2.07
N SER A 91 -4.28 -14.55 2.12
CA SER A 91 -4.72 -13.70 3.22
C SER A 91 -6.24 -13.66 3.34
N LEU A 92 -6.96 -13.50 2.24
CA LEU A 92 -8.42 -13.50 2.20
C LEU A 92 -8.99 -14.83 2.69
N ASN A 93 -8.44 -15.95 2.22
CA ASN A 93 -8.84 -17.29 2.66
C ASN A 93 -8.61 -17.47 4.16
N LYS A 94 -7.45 -17.06 4.67
CA LYS A 94 -7.14 -17.16 6.10
C LYS A 94 -8.10 -16.32 6.94
N LEU A 95 -8.41 -15.11 6.50
CA LEU A 95 -9.33 -14.21 7.18
C LEU A 95 -10.76 -14.74 7.18
N ASN A 96 -11.25 -15.24 6.03
CA ASN A 96 -12.56 -15.89 5.92
C ASN A 96 -12.67 -17.10 6.86
N SER A 97 -11.66 -17.98 6.88
CA SER A 97 -11.63 -19.12 7.80
C SER A 97 -11.63 -18.66 9.25
N PHE A 98 -10.82 -17.67 9.61
CA PHE A 98 -10.77 -17.13 10.97
C PHE A 98 -12.13 -16.59 11.44
N VAL A 99 -12.78 -15.76 10.63
CA VAL A 99 -14.11 -15.19 10.95
C VAL A 99 -15.15 -16.30 11.08
N LYS A 100 -15.13 -17.29 10.18
CA LYS A 100 -16.06 -18.43 10.22
C LYS A 100 -15.89 -19.28 11.47
N GLU A 101 -14.65 -19.64 11.79
CA GLU A 101 -14.30 -20.52 12.93
C GLU A 101 -14.54 -19.84 14.29
N ASN A 102 -14.48 -18.52 14.34
CA ASN A 102 -14.61 -17.74 15.58
C ASN A 102 -15.90 -16.92 15.67
N LYS A 103 -16.88 -17.15 14.78
CA LYS A 103 -18.11 -16.35 14.68
C LYS A 103 -18.83 -16.17 16.02
N GLU A 104 -18.89 -17.20 16.85
CA GLU A 104 -19.57 -17.16 18.15
C GLU A 104 -18.75 -16.49 19.26
N LYS A 105 -17.44 -16.32 19.06
CA LYS A 105 -16.51 -15.71 20.02
C LYS A 105 -16.24 -14.24 19.74
N LEU A 106 -16.44 -13.80 18.51
CA LEU A 106 -16.27 -12.41 18.11
C LEU A 106 -17.44 -11.60 18.66
N ASP A 107 -17.12 -10.48 19.31
CA ASP A 107 -18.14 -9.47 19.55
C ASP A 107 -18.60 -8.86 18.22
N TYR A 108 -19.76 -8.19 18.25
CA TYR A 108 -20.36 -7.62 17.05
C TYR A 108 -19.43 -6.61 16.35
N GLY A 109 -18.71 -5.78 17.11
CA GLY A 109 -17.78 -4.79 16.57
C GLY A 109 -16.62 -5.42 15.83
N SER A 110 -15.95 -6.38 16.48
CA SER A 110 -14.88 -7.15 15.84
C SER A 110 -15.35 -7.90 14.59
N PHE A 111 -16.55 -8.49 14.64
CA PHE A 111 -17.13 -9.19 13.50
C PHE A 111 -17.32 -8.26 12.29
N ILE A 112 -17.92 -7.09 12.48
CA ILE A 112 -18.14 -6.13 11.39
C ILE A 112 -16.81 -5.60 10.85
N ALA A 113 -15.88 -5.19 11.72
CA ALA A 113 -14.59 -4.66 11.30
C ALA A 113 -13.75 -5.68 10.49
N LEU A 114 -13.78 -6.96 10.87
CA LEU A 114 -13.14 -8.03 10.10
C LEU A 114 -13.84 -8.26 8.74
N ASN A 115 -15.17 -8.13 8.66
CA ASN A 115 -15.87 -8.22 7.37
C ASN A 115 -15.54 -7.01 6.47
N ASN A 116 -15.42 -5.81 7.03
CA ASN A 116 -14.94 -4.64 6.27
C ASN A 116 -13.53 -4.89 5.70
N LEU A 117 -12.64 -5.53 6.48
CA LEU A 117 -11.32 -5.94 6.01
C LEU A 117 -11.39 -7.02 4.89
N ILE A 118 -12.33 -7.97 4.99
CA ILE A 118 -12.59 -8.95 3.92
C ILE A 118 -13.04 -8.23 2.65
N ASP A 119 -13.94 -7.27 2.77
CA ASP A 119 -14.55 -6.61 1.61
C ASP A 119 -13.56 -5.69 0.90
N ILE A 120 -12.75 -4.90 1.62
CA ILE A 120 -11.67 -4.12 0.99
C ILE A 120 -10.64 -5.04 0.31
N LEU A 121 -10.33 -6.21 0.88
CA LEU A 121 -9.43 -7.17 0.24
C LEU A 121 -10.00 -7.73 -1.06
N LYS A 122 -11.30 -8.04 -1.12
CA LYS A 122 -11.98 -8.47 -2.34
C LYS A 122 -11.97 -7.37 -3.41
N ILE A 123 -12.37 -6.16 -3.04
CA ILE A 123 -12.38 -5.01 -3.96
C ILE A 123 -10.97 -4.74 -4.50
N LYS A 124 -9.95 -4.86 -3.66
CA LYS A 124 -8.56 -4.70 -4.09
C LYS A 124 -8.07 -5.86 -4.97
N LEU A 125 -8.53 -7.09 -4.76
CA LEU A 125 -8.26 -8.22 -5.67
C LEU A 125 -8.88 -7.96 -7.05
N ASP A 126 -10.13 -7.49 -7.09
CA ASP A 126 -10.85 -7.19 -8.34
C ASP A 126 -10.24 -6.01 -9.09
N ASN A 127 -9.53 -5.11 -8.40
CA ASN A 127 -8.92 -3.89 -8.95
C ASN A 127 -7.40 -3.84 -8.71
N LEU A 128 -6.70 -4.97 -8.88
CA LEU A 128 -5.30 -5.12 -8.44
C LEU A 128 -4.31 -4.07 -9.00
N TYR A 129 -4.61 -3.55 -10.19
CA TYR A 129 -3.80 -2.59 -10.94
C TYR A 129 -3.97 -1.14 -10.49
N SER A 130 -5.21 -0.73 -10.20
CA SER A 130 -5.60 0.67 -10.03
C SER A 130 -6.30 0.95 -8.69
N PHE A 131 -6.28 0.00 -7.76
CA PHE A 131 -6.89 0.21 -6.45
C PHE A 131 -6.25 1.38 -5.71
N ASP A 132 -7.06 2.39 -5.40
CA ASP A 132 -6.68 3.59 -4.66
C ASP A 132 -7.40 3.62 -3.30
N PHE A 133 -6.61 3.60 -2.23
CA PHE A 133 -7.12 3.68 -0.86
C PHE A 133 -7.79 5.02 -0.56
N TYR A 134 -7.27 6.13 -1.08
CA TYR A 134 -7.82 7.46 -0.82
C TYR A 134 -9.22 7.56 -1.43
N LYS A 135 -9.37 7.17 -2.69
CA LYS A 135 -10.67 7.12 -3.36
C LYS A 135 -11.63 6.18 -2.62
N TYR A 136 -11.19 4.98 -2.28
CA TYR A 136 -12.01 4.02 -1.54
C TYR A 136 -12.55 4.57 -0.22
N PHE A 137 -11.69 5.19 0.61
CA PHE A 137 -12.13 5.75 1.89
C PHE A 137 -12.97 7.02 1.72
N LYS A 138 -12.69 7.83 0.70
CA LYS A 138 -13.53 8.99 0.38
C LYS A 138 -14.95 8.57 -0.01
N ASP A 139 -15.07 7.56 -0.88
CA ASP A 139 -16.37 7.02 -1.31
C ASP A 139 -17.14 6.42 -0.12
N LEU A 140 -16.44 5.81 0.84
CA LEU A 140 -17.03 5.35 2.10
C LEU A 140 -17.51 6.49 2.99
N ASP A 141 -16.73 7.56 3.12
CA ASP A 141 -17.09 8.74 3.92
C ASP A 141 -18.32 9.48 3.32
N GLU A 142 -18.50 9.40 1.99
CA GLU A 142 -19.63 9.99 1.25
C GLU A 142 -20.84 9.05 1.09
N SER A 143 -20.71 7.80 1.53
CA SER A 143 -21.73 6.76 1.41
C SER A 143 -23.03 7.14 2.15
N PRO A 144 -24.22 6.82 1.60
CA PRO A 144 -25.49 6.99 2.31
C PRO A 144 -25.60 6.04 3.52
N TYR A 145 -24.77 5.00 3.57
CA TYR A 145 -24.64 4.12 4.72
C TYR A 145 -23.67 4.74 5.72
N GLY A 146 -24.13 4.91 6.97
CA GLY A 146 -23.31 5.50 8.02
C GLY A 146 -22.04 4.68 8.31
N TYR A 147 -20.96 5.38 8.63
CA TYR A 147 -19.73 4.78 9.14
C TYR A 147 -20.01 3.98 10.42
N PHE A 148 -19.48 2.76 10.46
CA PHE A 148 -19.53 1.89 11.64
C PHE A 148 -18.17 1.87 12.33
N GLU A 149 -18.18 2.06 13.64
CA GLU A 149 -17.03 1.84 14.50
C GLU A 149 -17.45 1.01 15.72
N ALA A 150 -16.61 0.04 16.11
CA ALA A 150 -16.86 -0.79 17.27
C ALA A 150 -16.98 0.06 18.55
N GLU A 151 -17.97 -0.21 19.40
CA GLU A 151 -18.15 0.54 20.66
C GLU A 151 -16.97 0.39 21.63
N LYS A 152 -16.30 -0.76 21.58
CA LYS A 152 -15.11 -1.08 22.38
C LYS A 152 -13.92 -1.30 21.45
N PRO A 153 -12.70 -1.09 21.94
CA PRO A 153 -11.51 -1.36 21.15
C PRO A 153 -11.44 -2.82 20.68
N ALA A 154 -11.46 -3.00 19.35
CA ALA A 154 -11.34 -4.30 18.69
C ALA A 154 -9.93 -4.54 18.11
N ALA A 155 -9.04 -3.55 18.20
CA ALA A 155 -7.65 -3.68 17.80
C ALA A 155 -6.70 -2.87 18.70
N ILE A 156 -5.48 -3.37 18.80
CA ILE A 156 -4.34 -2.64 19.35
C ILE A 156 -3.30 -2.53 18.25
N VAL A 157 -2.81 -1.32 17.99
CA VAL A 157 -1.81 -1.06 16.95
C VAL A 157 -0.51 -0.64 17.62
N ALA A 158 0.55 -1.42 17.42
CA ALA A 158 1.90 -1.02 17.75
C ALA A 158 2.34 0.11 16.79
N LEU A 159 2.46 1.32 17.31
CA LEU A 159 2.74 2.53 16.53
C LEU A 159 4.19 2.96 16.74
N SER A 160 5.04 2.75 15.73
CA SER A 160 6.48 3.12 15.81
C SER A 160 6.78 4.49 15.20
N GLY A 161 5.80 5.11 14.52
CA GLY A 161 5.99 6.32 13.73
C GLY A 161 6.56 6.07 12.33
N GLY A 162 6.79 4.80 11.96
CA GLY A 162 7.12 4.39 10.59
C GLY A 162 5.88 4.26 9.71
N THR A 163 6.08 4.27 8.38
CA THR A 163 5.02 4.24 7.37
C THR A 163 4.05 3.06 7.55
N ASP A 164 4.56 1.85 7.78
CA ASP A 164 3.72 0.64 7.88
C ASP A 164 2.83 0.64 9.12
N SER A 165 3.38 1.04 10.27
CA SER A 165 2.62 1.14 11.53
C SER A 165 1.57 2.25 11.46
N SER A 166 1.91 3.36 10.80
CA SER A 166 1.02 4.50 10.59
C SER A 166 -0.14 4.11 9.68
N PHE A 167 0.16 3.44 8.56
CA PHE A 167 -0.87 2.96 7.64
C PHE A 167 -1.77 1.90 8.30
N SER A 168 -1.19 1.03 9.13
CA SER A 168 -1.95 0.03 9.90
C SER A 168 -2.95 0.69 10.86
N LEU A 169 -2.56 1.80 11.51
CA LEU A 169 -3.46 2.58 12.37
C LEU A 169 -4.59 3.24 11.58
N ILE A 170 -4.26 3.89 10.47
CA ILE A 170 -5.24 4.51 9.57
C ILE A 170 -6.26 3.47 9.09
N LEU A 171 -5.78 2.32 8.63
CA LEU A 171 -6.62 1.22 8.15
C LEU A 171 -7.52 0.68 9.26
N ALA A 172 -6.97 0.43 10.45
CA ALA A 172 -7.76 -0.06 11.58
C ALA A 172 -8.87 0.92 11.96
N LYS A 173 -8.56 2.22 12.03
CA LYS A 173 -9.57 3.27 12.29
C LYS A 173 -10.62 3.29 11.18
N LYS A 174 -10.22 3.43 9.91
CA LYS A 174 -11.14 3.54 8.78
C LYS A 174 -12.02 2.30 8.56
N LEU A 175 -11.59 1.12 9.00
CA LEU A 175 -12.40 -0.11 8.92
C LEU A 175 -13.29 -0.34 10.15
N GLY A 176 -13.25 0.55 11.15
CA GLY A 176 -14.15 0.52 12.30
C GLY A 176 -13.67 -0.33 13.48
N PHE A 177 -12.37 -0.62 13.58
CA PHE A 177 -11.83 -1.42 14.70
C PHE A 177 -11.77 -0.67 16.04
N ASN A 178 -12.03 0.65 16.07
CA ASN A 178 -11.83 1.48 17.27
C ASN A 178 -10.45 1.23 17.93
N PRO A 179 -9.34 1.42 17.19
CA PRO A 179 -8.04 0.98 17.68
C PRO A 179 -7.56 1.78 18.90
N ILE A 180 -6.74 1.15 19.74
CA ILE A 180 -5.83 1.85 20.66
C ILE A 180 -4.42 1.76 20.07
N ALA A 181 -3.73 2.90 19.98
CA ALA A 181 -2.34 2.95 19.56
C ALA A 181 -1.40 2.82 20.78
N ILE A 182 -0.36 2.00 20.67
CA ILE A 182 0.65 1.81 21.72
C ILE A 182 2.04 2.00 21.13
N THR A 183 2.85 2.81 21.79
CA THR A 183 4.26 3.01 21.44
C THR A 183 5.15 2.61 22.62
N VAL A 184 6.15 1.77 22.36
CA VAL A 184 7.21 1.50 23.34
C VAL A 184 8.20 2.66 23.31
N ASP A 185 8.45 3.28 24.47
CA ASP A 185 9.35 4.42 24.63
C ASP A 185 10.58 4.02 25.48
N PRO A 186 11.65 3.57 24.82
CA PRO A 186 12.94 3.31 25.45
C PRO A 186 13.83 4.56 25.58
N GLY A 187 13.28 5.75 25.38
CA GLY A 187 14.02 7.01 25.35
C GLY A 187 14.49 7.42 23.95
N THR A 188 15.06 8.63 23.87
CA THR A 188 15.25 9.35 22.60
C THR A 188 16.36 8.80 21.71
N ILE A 189 17.24 7.94 22.24
CA ILE A 189 18.29 7.28 21.47
C ILE A 189 17.66 6.32 20.44
N VAL A 190 16.65 5.57 20.87
CA VAL A 190 15.96 4.57 20.05
C VAL A 190 14.67 5.11 19.45
N LEU A 191 13.96 6.01 20.14
CA LEU A 191 12.77 6.70 19.63
C LEU A 191 13.01 8.23 19.53
N PRO A 192 13.63 8.69 18.44
CA PRO A 192 13.87 10.11 18.20
C PRO A 192 12.62 10.99 18.30
N LYS A 193 12.81 12.26 18.69
CA LYS A 193 11.71 13.23 18.88
C LYS A 193 10.85 13.43 17.62
N GLN A 194 11.43 13.32 16.43
CA GLN A 194 10.69 13.41 15.17
C GLN A 194 9.62 12.31 15.06
N PHE A 195 9.96 11.07 15.45
CA PHE A 195 8.99 9.97 15.45
C PHE A 195 7.91 10.20 16.49
N LYS A 196 8.26 10.64 17.71
CA LYS A 196 7.26 11.01 18.73
C LYS A 196 6.27 12.06 18.20
N HIS A 197 6.77 13.11 17.56
CA HIS A 197 5.92 14.12 16.94
C HIS A 197 4.98 13.54 15.87
N ASN A 198 5.49 12.68 14.99
CA ASN A 198 4.67 12.04 13.95
C ASN A 198 3.59 11.12 14.56
N ILE A 199 3.96 10.36 15.60
CA ILE A 199 3.08 9.46 16.36
C ILE A 199 1.94 10.26 16.98
N ASP A 200 2.28 11.30 17.76
CA ASP A 200 1.31 12.14 18.48
C ASP A 200 0.37 12.85 17.50
N LYS A 201 0.94 13.39 16.40
CA LYS A 201 0.17 14.05 15.35
C LYS A 201 -0.84 13.10 14.71
N LEU A 202 -0.39 11.91 14.27
CA LEU A 202 -1.26 10.95 13.59
C LEU A 202 -2.38 10.45 14.52
N ALA A 203 -2.05 10.10 15.76
CA ALA A 203 -3.05 9.65 16.74
C ALA A 203 -4.10 10.74 17.00
N SER A 204 -3.66 12.00 17.11
CA SER A 204 -4.57 13.14 17.28
C SER A 204 -5.43 13.41 16.05
N GLU A 205 -4.88 13.32 14.83
CA GLU A 205 -5.63 13.55 13.59
C GLU A 205 -6.70 12.47 13.35
N LEU A 206 -6.45 11.24 13.80
CA LEU A 206 -7.38 10.12 13.69
C LEU A 206 -8.36 9.99 14.86
N ASP A 207 -8.23 10.84 15.88
CA ASP A 207 -8.95 10.72 17.16
C ASP A 207 -8.84 9.30 17.75
N VAL A 208 -7.60 8.82 17.85
CA VAL A 208 -7.28 7.50 18.39
C VAL A 208 -6.56 7.63 19.75
N PRO A 209 -7.05 6.97 20.81
CA PRO A 209 -6.32 6.89 22.08
C PRO A 209 -4.91 6.32 21.88
N HIS A 210 -3.91 7.02 22.40
CA HIS A 210 -2.51 6.63 22.29
C HIS A 210 -1.84 6.58 23.66
N GLN A 211 -0.99 5.55 23.86
CA GLN A 211 -0.24 5.36 25.10
C GLN A 211 1.22 5.05 24.83
N TYR A 212 2.11 5.76 25.54
CA TYR A 212 3.52 5.41 25.64
C TYR A 212 3.74 4.42 26.79
N ILE A 213 4.39 3.30 26.50
CA ILE A 213 4.87 2.35 27.49
C ILE A 213 6.37 2.60 27.67
N GLN A 214 6.75 3.14 28.82
CA GLN A 214 8.16 3.36 29.16
C GLN A 214 8.85 2.02 29.41
N VAL A 215 10.01 1.82 28.79
CA VAL A 215 10.82 0.61 28.97
C VAL A 215 12.28 1.01 29.13
N ASP A 216 13.00 0.36 30.03
CA ASP A 216 14.42 0.63 30.23
C ASP A 216 15.26 -0.23 29.28
N TYR A 217 15.91 0.43 28.30
CA TYR A 217 16.84 -0.19 27.35
C TYR A 217 18.30 0.20 27.63
N SER A 218 18.61 0.71 28.84
CA SER A 218 19.97 1.16 29.17
C SER A 218 21.02 0.08 28.91
N ASP A 219 20.76 -1.16 29.32
CA ASP A 219 21.67 -2.30 29.10
C ASP A 219 21.92 -2.57 27.60
N LEU A 220 20.86 -2.60 26.78
CA LEU A 220 20.95 -2.81 25.33
C LEU A 220 21.74 -1.68 24.64
N ILE A 221 21.52 -0.44 25.08
CA ILE A 221 22.20 0.74 24.55
C ILE A 221 23.68 0.69 24.92
N GLU A 222 24.02 0.31 26.15
CA GLU A 222 25.40 0.13 26.60
C GLU A 222 26.11 -1.00 25.83
N GLU A 223 25.47 -2.15 25.66
CA GLU A 223 26.00 -3.26 24.86
C GLU A 223 26.31 -2.82 23.42
N SER A 224 25.38 -2.08 22.80
CA SER A 224 25.54 -1.53 21.46
C SER A 224 26.75 -0.59 21.33
N PHE A 225 27.04 0.22 22.36
CA PHE A 225 28.24 1.06 22.38
C PHE A 225 29.53 0.26 22.55
N THR A 226 29.47 -0.92 23.15
CA THR A 226 30.63 -1.83 23.32
C THR A 226 30.81 -2.84 22.20
N GLY A 227 29.91 -2.84 21.19
CA GLY A 227 29.95 -3.77 20.06
C GLY A 227 29.67 -5.22 20.43
N ARG A 228 28.89 -5.43 21.50
CA ARG A 228 28.42 -6.74 21.96
C ARG A 228 26.96 -6.96 21.59
#